data_AF-A0A5N3W168-F1
#
_entry.id   AF-A0A5N3W168-F1
#
_cell.length_a   1.000
_cell.length_b   1.000
_cell.length_c   1.000
_cell.angle_alpha   90.00
_cell.angle_beta   90.00
_cell.angle_gamma   90.00
#
_symmetry.space_group_name_H-M   'P 1'
#
loop_
_entity.id
_entity.type
_entity.pdbx_description
1 polymer ?
#
loop_
_entity_poly.entity_id
_entity_poly.type
_entity_poly.pdbx_seq_one_letter_code
_entity_poly.pdbx_strand_id
1 'polypeptide(L)'
;MHLKSLVEVVGVVVLVSHNIVLRNGSETFDSWKKPPLPVYTQFYFFNVTNPEEILNGETPRLEEVGPYTYSNFPHNLCKHLSNKVSLYQVKKKIILEEADRSFFRTAVWSECLKIPS
;
A
#
# COMPACT_ATOMS: atom_id res chain seq x y z
N MET A 1 1.34 -21.76 42.28
CA MET A 1 1.47 -21.37 40.86
C MET A 1 0.09 -20.89 40.40
N HIS A 2 -0.23 -19.59 40.41
CA HIS A 2 -1.34 -19.02 39.58
C HIS A 2 -1.68 -17.54 39.74
N LEU A 3 -1.12 -16.77 40.69
CA LEU A 3 -1.48 -15.34 40.81
C LEU A 3 -0.51 -14.34 40.15
N LYS A 4 0.71 -14.75 39.76
CA LYS A 4 1.68 -13.85 39.10
C LYS A 4 1.36 -13.60 37.63
N SER A 5 0.70 -14.53 36.95
CA SER A 5 0.41 -14.44 35.51
C SER A 5 -0.73 -13.45 35.18
N LEU A 6 -1.73 -13.30 36.05
CA LEU A 6 -2.88 -12.43 35.79
C LEU A 6 -2.54 -10.94 35.93
N VAL A 7 -1.65 -10.57 36.86
CA VAL A 7 -1.24 -9.17 37.06
C VAL A 7 -0.40 -8.66 35.89
N GLU A 8 0.46 -9.51 35.31
CA GLU A 8 1.24 -9.15 34.12
C GLU A 8 0.34 -9.01 32.88
N VAL A 9 -0.61 -9.93 32.67
CA VAL A 9 -1.50 -9.87 31.50
C VAL A 9 -2.46 -8.68 31.55
N VAL A 10 -3.06 -8.39 32.72
CA VAL A 10 -3.91 -7.20 32.89
C VAL A 10 -3.09 -5.91 32.76
N GLY A 11 -1.87 -5.88 33.31
CA GLY A 11 -0.95 -4.76 33.16
C GLY A 11 -0.58 -4.47 31.70
N VAL A 12 -0.28 -5.50 30.91
CA VAL A 12 0.02 -5.38 29.48
C VAL A 12 -1.20 -4.85 28.71
N VAL A 13 -2.41 -5.40 28.95
CA VAL A 13 -3.63 -4.97 28.26
C VAL A 13 -4.00 -3.50 28.57
N VAL A 14 -3.81 -3.05 29.81
CA VAL A 14 -4.08 -1.67 30.23
C VAL A 14 -3.06 -0.69 29.62
N LEU A 15 -1.76 -1.04 29.60
CA LEU A 15 -0.71 -0.23 28.97
C LEU A 15 -0.91 -0.10 27.45
N VAL A 16 -1.36 -1.16 26.79
CA VAL A 16 -1.70 -1.13 25.36
C VAL A 16 -2.87 -0.18 25.11
N SER A 17 -3.92 -0.23 25.94
CA SER A 17 -5.13 0.58 25.76
C SER A 17 -4.88 2.10 25.91
N HIS A 18 -3.97 2.52 26.80
CA HIS A 18 -3.64 3.94 26.98
C HIS A 18 -2.73 4.52 25.89
N ASN A 19 -1.94 3.67 25.21
CA ASN A 19 -0.98 4.10 24.17
C ASN A 19 -1.55 4.02 22.75
N ILE A 20 -2.67 3.33 22.50
CA ILE A 20 -3.30 3.28 21.17
C ILE A 20 -4.02 4.60 20.81
N VAL A 21 -4.33 5.45 21.80
CA VAL A 21 -4.99 6.74 21.53
C VAL A 21 -4.03 7.67 20.80
N LEU A 22 -4.39 8.09 19.60
CA LEU A 22 -3.64 9.05 18.78
C LEU A 22 -3.59 10.42 19.44
N ARG A 23 -2.65 10.60 20.36
CA ARG A 23 -2.38 11.86 21.07
C ARG A 23 -1.11 12.49 20.52
N ASN A 24 -1.16 13.80 20.28
CA ASN A 24 -0.01 14.55 19.82
C ASN A 24 1.14 14.44 20.85
N GLY A 25 2.34 14.05 20.40
CA GLY A 25 3.49 13.79 21.26
C GLY A 25 3.61 12.36 21.82
N SER A 26 2.71 11.44 21.46
CA SER A 26 2.89 10.00 21.74
C SER A 26 3.69 9.31 20.64
N GLU A 27 4.50 8.30 21.00
CA GLU A 27 5.27 7.49 20.03
C GLU A 27 4.36 6.80 19.00
N THR A 28 3.17 6.38 19.42
CA THR A 28 2.16 5.76 18.55
C THR A 28 1.62 6.76 17.53
N PHE A 29 1.42 8.03 17.92
CA PHE A 29 1.03 9.07 16.98
C PHE A 29 2.14 9.38 15.97
N ASP A 30 3.40 9.42 16.41
CA ASP A 30 4.53 9.68 15.51
C ASP A 30 4.75 8.52 14.52
N SER A 31 4.64 7.28 15.00
CA SER A 31 4.69 6.08 14.16
C SER A 31 3.52 6.01 13.19
N TRP A 32 2.31 6.41 13.62
CA TRP A 32 1.15 6.52 12.74
C TRP A 32 1.32 7.64 11.72
N LYS A 33 1.92 8.78 12.10
CA LYS A 33 2.16 9.93 11.23
C LYS A 33 3.17 9.61 10.12
N LYS A 34 4.26 8.93 10.48
CA LYS A 34 5.32 8.50 9.56
C LYS A 34 5.71 7.06 9.90
N PRO A 35 5.02 6.07 9.32
CA PRO A 35 5.37 4.68 9.49
C PRO A 35 6.84 4.44 9.11
N PRO A 36 7.61 3.73 9.96
CA PRO A 36 9.04 3.53 9.74
C PRO A 36 9.34 2.57 8.60
N LEU A 37 8.38 1.72 8.23
CA LEU A 37 8.55 0.67 7.23
C LEU A 37 7.83 1.02 5.91
N PRO A 38 8.46 0.75 4.76
CA PRO A 38 7.78 0.82 3.47
C PRO A 38 6.69 -0.25 3.37
N VAL A 39 5.62 0.08 2.65
CA VAL A 39 4.59 -0.88 2.25
C VAL A 39 4.85 -1.30 0.82
N TYR A 40 5.01 -2.60 0.57
CA TYR A 40 5.20 -3.12 -0.77
C TYR A 40 3.86 -3.44 -1.42
N THR A 41 3.70 -3.08 -2.69
CA THR A 41 2.52 -3.41 -3.50
C THR A 41 3.01 -4.03 -4.79
N GLN A 42 2.52 -5.24 -5.08
CA GLN A 42 2.89 -6.01 -6.26
C GLN A 42 1.72 -5.99 -7.24
N PHE A 43 2.01 -5.65 -8.49
CA PHE A 43 1.06 -5.71 -9.58
C PHE A 43 1.40 -6.87 -10.50
N TYR A 44 0.36 -7.55 -10.95
CA TYR A 44 0.42 -8.61 -11.93
C TYR A 44 -0.45 -8.18 -13.10
N PHE A 45 0.07 -8.33 -14.30
CA PHE A 45 -0.66 -8.06 -15.54
C PHE A 45 -0.90 -9.37 -16.27
N PHE A 46 -1.95 -9.41 -17.08
CA PHE A 46 -2.20 -10.52 -17.98
C PHE A 46 -1.87 -10.07 -19.40
N ASN A 47 -0.83 -10.66 -19.97
CA ASN A 47 -0.49 -10.53 -21.37
C ASN A 47 -1.49 -11.36 -22.20
N VAL A 48 -2.05 -10.76 -23.25
CA VAL A 48 -3.01 -11.41 -24.13
C VAL A 48 -2.25 -11.97 -25.33
N THR A 49 -2.22 -13.29 -25.50
CA THR A 49 -1.43 -13.91 -26.58
C THR A 49 -2.20 -14.08 -27.88
N ASN A 50 -3.53 -13.92 -27.87
CA ASN A 50 -4.39 -14.07 -29.05
C ASN A 50 -5.38 -12.92 -29.30
N PRO A 51 -4.90 -11.66 -29.43
CA PRO A 51 -5.79 -10.50 -29.59
C PRO A 51 -6.71 -10.58 -30.82
N GLU A 52 -6.23 -11.07 -31.96
CA GLU A 52 -7.02 -11.15 -33.20
C GLU A 52 -8.15 -12.19 -33.12
N GLU A 53 -7.89 -13.34 -32.50
CA GLU A 53 -8.88 -14.41 -32.31
C GLU A 53 -10.02 -13.97 -31.40
N ILE A 54 -9.71 -13.19 -30.36
CA ILE A 54 -10.70 -12.62 -29.44
C ILE A 54 -11.67 -11.71 -30.18
N LEU A 55 -11.19 -10.91 -31.14
CA LEU A 55 -12.05 -10.05 -31.97
C LEU A 55 -13.04 -10.85 -32.83
N ASN A 56 -12.68 -12.10 -33.17
CA ASN A 56 -13.53 -13.02 -33.91
C ASN A 56 -14.46 -13.85 -32.99
N GLY A 57 -14.43 -13.63 -31.67
CA GLY A 57 -15.29 -14.30 -30.69
C GLY A 57 -14.69 -15.54 -30.03
N GLU A 58 -13.39 -15.82 -30.23
CA GLU A 58 -12.71 -16.92 -29.53
C GLU A 58 -12.41 -16.59 -28.06
N THR A 59 -12.07 -17.64 -27.30
CA THR A 59 -11.73 -17.49 -25.88
C THR A 59 -10.34 -16.85 -25.71
N PRO A 60 -10.19 -15.82 -24.86
CA PRO A 60 -8.91 -15.17 -24.62
C PRO A 60 -7.91 -16.11 -23.93
N ARG A 61 -6.66 -16.08 -24.40
CA ARG A 61 -5.50 -16.74 -23.81
C ARG A 61 -4.65 -15.70 -23.08
N LEU A 62 -4.47 -15.92 -21.78
CA LEU A 62 -3.82 -14.98 -20.88
C LEU A 62 -2.56 -15.61 -20.29
N GLU A 63 -1.47 -14.86 -20.27
CA GLU A 63 -0.23 -15.19 -19.59
C GLU A 63 0.05 -14.16 -18.49
N GLU A 64 0.27 -14.61 -17.26
CA GLU A 64 0.59 -13.73 -16.15
C GLU A 64 2.02 -13.17 -16.26
N VAL A 65 2.17 -11.86 -16.12
CA VAL A 65 3.45 -11.16 -16.15
C VAL A 65 3.58 -10.30 -14.89
N GLY A 66 4.65 -10.54 -14.11
CA GLY A 66 4.92 -9.86 -12.86
C GLY A 66 5.78 -10.72 -11.92
N PRO A 67 5.93 -10.33 -10.65
CA PRO A 67 5.35 -9.14 -10.01
C PRO A 67 6.13 -7.84 -10.31
N TYR A 68 5.41 -6.75 -10.55
CA TYR A 68 5.97 -5.38 -10.53
C TYR A 68 5.81 -4.78 -9.15
N THR A 69 6.93 -4.54 -8.47
CA THR A 69 6.95 -4.16 -7.06
C THR A 69 7.12 -2.65 -6.90
N TYR A 70 6.18 -2.04 -6.18
CA TYR A 70 6.20 -0.64 -5.79
C TYR A 70 6.36 -0.55 -4.29
N SER A 71 7.34 0.21 -3.84
CA SER A 71 7.45 0.59 -2.43
C SER A 71 6.71 1.90 -2.20
N ASN A 72 5.77 1.86 -1.26
CA ASN A 72 4.94 2.98 -0.86
C ASN A 72 5.36 3.44 0.52
N PHE A 73 5.65 4.73 0.64
CA PHE A 73 5.92 5.38 1.92
C PHE A 73 4.71 6.25 2.28
N PRO A 74 3.75 5.73 3.06
CA PRO A 74 2.63 6.52 3.53
C PRO A 74 3.14 7.58 4.52
N HIS A 75 2.59 8.77 4.42
CA HIS A 75 2.83 9.85 5.36
C HIS A 75 1.49 10.52 5.68
N ASN A 76 1.06 10.39 6.92
CA ASN A 76 -0.19 10.97 7.38
C ASN A 76 0.06 12.41 7.83
N LEU A 77 -0.76 13.33 7.33
CA LEU A 77 -0.79 14.71 7.79
C LEU A 77 -2.02 14.91 8.65
N CYS A 78 -1.81 15.30 9.90
CA CYS A 78 -2.86 15.77 10.78
C CYS A 78 -2.92 17.30 10.70
N LYS A 79 -4.05 17.84 10.25
CA LYS A 79 -4.36 19.27 10.34
C LYS A 79 -5.41 19.47 11.41
N HIS A 80 -5.05 20.19 12.46
CA HIS A 80 -6.00 20.57 13.49
C HIS A 80 -6.81 21.76 12.99
N LEU A 81 -8.11 21.59 12.78
CA LEU A 81 -8.99 22.68 12.35
C LEU A 81 -9.64 23.37 13.56
N SER A 82 -9.96 22.61 14.60
CA SER A 82 -10.53 23.11 15.85
C SER A 82 -10.26 22.12 16.99
N ASN A 83 -10.48 22.56 18.24
CA ASN A 83 -10.30 21.76 19.46
C ASN A 83 -11.02 20.39 19.49
N LYS A 84 -11.99 20.15 18.59
CA LYS A 84 -12.73 18.89 18.48
C LYS A 84 -12.58 18.16 17.14
N VAL A 85 -12.02 18.81 16.11
CA VAL A 85 -11.97 18.26 14.75
C VAL A 85 -10.56 18.33 14.18
N SER A 86 -10.03 17.15 13.87
CA SER A 86 -8.77 16.98 13.16
C SER A 86 -9.03 16.31 11.81
N LEU A 87 -8.48 16.87 10.73
CA LEU A 87 -8.48 16.26 9.41
C LEU A 87 -7.20 15.45 9.20
N TYR A 88 -7.37 14.26 8.64
CA TYR A 88 -6.26 13.38 8.30
C TYR A 88 -6.16 13.25 6.78
N GLN A 89 -5.00 13.60 6.24
CA GLN A 89 -4.68 13.45 4.82
C GLN A 89 -3.54 12.45 4.68
N VAL A 90 -3.78 11.34 3.98
CA VAL A 90 -2.73 10.38 3.64
C VAL A 90 -2.03 10.88 2.37
N LYS A 91 -0.76 11.26 2.49
CA LYS A 91 0.11 11.46 1.34
C LYS A 91 0.86 10.16 1.09
N LYS A 92 0.84 9.67 -0.16
CA LYS A 92 1.58 8.47 -0.56
C LYS A 92 2.72 8.88 -1.48
N LYS A 93 3.95 8.47 -1.16
CA LYS A 93 5.08 8.51 -2.09
C LYS A 93 5.30 7.11 -2.62
N ILE A 94 5.22 6.96 -3.94
CA ILE A 94 5.37 5.68 -4.63
C ILE A 94 6.75 5.65 -5.30
N ILE A 95 7.53 4.59 -5.08
CA ILE A 95 8.82 4.39 -5.72
C ILE A 95 8.78 3.05 -6.48
N LEU A 96 9.06 3.15 -7.78
CA LEU A 96 9.26 2.03 -8.68
C LEU A 96 10.68 1.50 -8.55
N GLU A 97 10.83 0.19 -8.36
CA GLU A 97 12.14 -0.46 -8.41
C GLU A 97 12.75 -0.39 -9.82
N GLU A 98 14.07 -0.32 -9.89
CA GLU A 98 14.78 -0.04 -11.14
C GLU A 98 14.69 -1.18 -12.16
N ALA A 99 14.67 -2.44 -11.68
CA ALA A 99 14.44 -3.61 -12.52
C ALA A 99 13.08 -3.53 -13.25
N ASP A 100 12.04 -3.07 -12.55
CA ASP A 100 10.67 -2.97 -13.06
C ASP A 100 10.47 -1.75 -13.98
N ARG A 101 11.29 -0.70 -13.84
CA ARG A 101 11.24 0.47 -14.74
C ARG A 101 11.54 0.12 -16.19
N SER A 102 12.33 -0.92 -16.44
CA SER A 102 12.68 -1.33 -17.80
C SER A 102 11.44 -1.74 -18.59
N PHE A 103 10.57 -2.59 -18.00
CA PHE A 103 9.31 -3.03 -18.59
C PHE A 103 8.33 -1.87 -18.82
N PHE A 104 8.14 -0.97 -17.85
CA PHE A 104 7.21 0.15 -18.03
C PHE A 104 7.66 1.13 -19.12
N ARG A 105 8.97 1.22 -19.40
CA ARG A 105 9.49 2.05 -20.51
C ARG A 105 9.29 1.39 -21.86
N THR A 106 9.34 0.06 -21.96
CA THR A 106 9.32 -0.66 -23.24
C THR A 106 7.95 -1.22 -23.61
N ALA A 107 7.22 -1.81 -22.65
CA ALA A 107 6.00 -2.59 -22.91
C ALA A 107 4.71 -1.77 -22.80
N VAL A 108 4.58 -0.86 -21.83
CA VAL A 108 3.29 -0.19 -21.55
C VAL A 108 3.05 1.06 -22.42
N TRP A 109 4.12 1.74 -22.87
CA TRP A 109 3.99 2.98 -23.65
C TRP A 109 3.93 2.78 -25.16
N SER A 110 4.44 1.66 -25.69
CA SER A 110 4.54 1.44 -27.15
C SER A 110 3.31 0.75 -27.75
N GLU A 111 2.51 0.03 -26.97
CA GLU A 111 1.32 -0.68 -27.44
C GLU A 111 0.00 0.05 -27.14
N CYS A 112 -0.13 0.73 -26.00
CA CYS A 112 -1.36 1.44 -25.64
C CYS A 112 -1.71 2.64 -26.55
N LEU A 113 -0.75 3.18 -27.31
CA LEU A 113 -0.99 4.24 -28.31
C LEU A 113 -1.41 3.74 -29.69
N LYS A 114 -1.50 2.42 -29.89
CA LYS A 114 -1.89 1.81 -31.18
C LYS A 114 -3.38 1.47 -31.26
N ILE A 115 -4.20 1.90 -30.30
CA ILE A 115 -5.66 1.77 -30.41
C ILE A 115 -6.13 2.86 -31.39
N PRO A 116 -6.55 2.52 -32.62
CA PRO A 116 -7.16 3.49 -33.49
C PRO A 116 -8.56 3.83 -32.93
N SER A 117 -8.86 5.13 -32.88
CA SER A 117 -10.21 5.66 -32.63
C SER A 117 -11.21 5.19 -33.69
#